data_AF-A0A5N9AY31-F1
#
_entry.id   AF-A0A5N9AY31-F1
#
_cell.length_a   1.000
_cell.length_b   1.000
_cell.length_c   1.000
_cell.angle_alpha   90.00
_cell.angle_beta   90.00
_cell.angle_gamma   90.00
#
_symmetry.space_group_name_H-M   'P 1'
#
loop_
_entity.id
_entity.type
_entity.pdbx_description
1 polymer ?
#
loop_
_entity_poly.entity_id
_entity_poly.type
_entity_poly.pdbx_seq_one_letter_code
_entity_poly.pdbx_strand_id
1 'polypeptide(L)'
;MVKENYNSDLYRTGDTSKYLKNFLYEGKFQLQSGDILDKLNIAYETYGDLNEDRSNVVLVCHAISGDSHVAKHNEDDIPGWWDIMVGPDKPIDTNNYFVICSNVIGGCKGSTGPNSINPETGNQYGPDFPNITVEDMVNAQNLLIDHLGIKSILCVTGGSMGGFQSIQWARQFPNKIKSVIGLATSARLTNQALAFDIVGRNAIKKDPRFKEGNYYDAEEKPEDGLAIARMLAHITYVSKDSMKNKFENTRYEPREITTEFEKRFSVGTYLAYQGTKFVDRFDANSYITLSTAVDYFDLGGTINEIKNNLKKTTCEWLLVSFSSDWLYPPFQSEEIVDALVSLDKSVSYCSIESEAGHDAFLLENEVEDYGLLTSSFLKKLSGKEKNDQIKNASPTSTNIFFNDRLDLDFICSLIEKNDRVLDLGCEDGKLLNELKKKKCSKLLGIELDSKKVIMSSNKGLEVINSDINTGLNRFNDDQFDVTILSQTLQSIKNVEKTIEEILRISKKAIISFPNFAFKPLREMLYKEGKAPKLEGLYGYNWYNTPNRRFPTILDFQEYCASKKIIIKESFYIDSEKDELIKEEPNLNADTAIFVLSKN
;
A
#
# COMPACT_ATOMS: atom_id res chain seq x y z
N MET A 1 13.34 -25.56 17.13
CA MET A 1 12.14 -25.25 16.32
C MET A 1 12.23 -23.80 15.90
N VAL A 2 12.68 -23.52 14.68
CA VAL A 2 12.54 -22.18 14.09
C VAL A 2 11.05 -21.95 13.96
N LYS A 3 10.48 -20.94 14.63
CA LYS A 3 9.06 -20.59 14.49
C LYS A 3 8.74 -20.49 12.98
N GLU A 4 7.74 -21.22 12.52
CA GLU A 4 7.30 -21.24 11.11
C GLU A 4 6.63 -19.92 10.66
N ASN A 5 7.05 -18.79 11.22
CA ASN A 5 6.48 -17.45 11.04
C ASN A 5 6.63 -16.87 9.61
N TYR A 6 7.14 -17.64 8.64
CA TYR A 6 7.43 -17.18 7.28
C TYR A 6 6.94 -18.20 6.24
N ASN A 7 5.69 -18.66 6.36
CA ASN A 7 5.07 -19.52 5.37
C ASN A 7 3.56 -19.21 5.20
N SER A 8 3.24 -18.46 4.15
CA SER A 8 1.87 -18.09 3.75
C SER A 8 1.02 -19.28 3.28
N ASP A 9 1.64 -20.42 2.96
CA ASP A 9 0.98 -21.63 2.48
C ASP A 9 0.70 -22.65 3.60
N LEU A 10 1.11 -22.40 4.86
CA LEU A 10 1.11 -23.43 5.91
C LEU A 10 -0.27 -24.06 6.14
N TYR A 11 -1.34 -23.26 6.06
CA TYR A 11 -2.71 -23.70 6.32
C TYR A 11 -3.58 -23.88 5.05
N ARG A 12 -3.01 -23.69 3.85
CA ARG A 12 -3.76 -23.86 2.61
C ARG A 12 -3.95 -25.33 2.25
N THR A 13 -5.17 -25.71 1.87
CA THR A 13 -5.55 -27.10 1.53
C THR A 13 -6.13 -27.23 0.12
N GLY A 14 -6.19 -28.47 -0.37
CA GLY A 14 -6.88 -28.83 -1.62
C GLY A 14 -8.41 -28.80 -1.48
N ASP A 15 -8.92 -28.89 -0.25
CA ASP A 15 -10.35 -29.00 0.04
C ASP A 15 -11.13 -27.75 -0.35
N THR A 16 -12.43 -27.93 -0.55
CA THR A 16 -13.37 -26.84 -0.77
C THR A 16 -14.04 -26.48 0.55
N SER A 17 -14.22 -25.18 0.81
CA SER A 17 -14.93 -24.70 1.98
C SER A 17 -16.36 -25.22 1.99
N LYS A 18 -16.85 -25.65 3.17
CA LYS A 18 -18.26 -26.02 3.36
C LYS A 18 -19.23 -24.85 3.20
N TYR A 19 -18.71 -23.62 3.20
CA TYR A 19 -19.47 -22.37 3.03
C TYR A 19 -19.45 -21.87 1.59
N LEU A 20 -18.78 -22.58 0.68
CA LEU A 20 -18.68 -22.21 -0.73
C LEU A 20 -20.07 -22.13 -1.36
N LYS A 21 -20.39 -20.95 -1.91
CA LYS A 21 -21.60 -20.71 -2.69
C LYS A 21 -21.24 -20.64 -4.16
N ASN A 22 -22.20 -20.96 -5.02
CA ASN A 22 -22.05 -20.92 -6.47
C ASN A 22 -23.15 -20.06 -7.07
N PHE A 23 -22.75 -19.10 -7.90
CA PHE A 23 -23.65 -18.33 -8.74
C PHE A 23 -23.47 -18.79 -10.19
N LEU A 24 -24.50 -19.43 -10.73
CA LEU A 24 -24.55 -19.82 -12.14
C LEU A 24 -25.21 -18.72 -12.95
N TYR A 25 -24.42 -18.05 -13.78
CA TYR A 25 -24.90 -17.15 -14.81
C TYR A 25 -25.18 -17.93 -16.09
N GLU A 26 -26.46 -17.99 -16.48
CA GLU A 26 -26.93 -18.71 -17.67
C GLU A 26 -26.89 -17.86 -18.97
N GLY A 27 -26.42 -16.61 -18.88
CA GLY A 27 -26.24 -15.76 -20.04
C GLY A 27 -24.87 -15.96 -20.71
N LYS A 28 -24.74 -15.41 -21.92
CA LYS A 28 -23.45 -15.36 -22.62
C LYS A 28 -22.51 -14.38 -21.95
N PHE A 29 -21.36 -14.87 -21.52
CA PHE A 29 -20.28 -14.04 -20.99
C PHE A 29 -19.23 -13.81 -22.07
N GLN A 30 -19.17 -12.57 -22.58
CA GLN A 30 -18.23 -12.18 -23.62
C GLN A 30 -16.89 -11.75 -23.00
N LEU A 31 -15.81 -12.37 -23.45
CA LEU A 31 -14.44 -12.06 -23.03
C LEU A 31 -13.82 -10.96 -23.89
N GLN A 32 -12.76 -10.32 -23.39
CA GLN A 32 -11.97 -9.36 -24.17
C GLN A 32 -11.35 -9.96 -25.43
N SER A 33 -11.05 -11.27 -25.44
CA SER A 33 -10.58 -11.97 -26.63
C SER A 33 -11.61 -11.99 -27.77
N GLY A 34 -12.89 -11.76 -27.46
CA GLY A 34 -14.02 -11.98 -28.36
C GLY A 34 -14.69 -13.35 -28.19
N ASP A 35 -14.06 -14.26 -27.45
CA ASP A 35 -14.64 -15.57 -27.13
C ASP A 35 -15.83 -15.43 -26.17
N ILE A 36 -16.66 -16.47 -26.14
CA ILE A 36 -17.90 -16.50 -25.34
C ILE A 36 -17.90 -17.73 -24.45
N LEU A 37 -18.23 -17.53 -23.18
CA LEU A 37 -18.61 -18.61 -22.27
C LEU A 37 -20.13 -18.60 -22.12
N ASP A 38 -20.81 -19.62 -22.63
CA ASP A 38 -22.29 -19.70 -22.65
C ASP A 38 -22.90 -19.90 -21.24
N LYS A 39 -22.12 -20.45 -20.31
CA LYS A 39 -22.48 -20.57 -18.89
C LYS A 39 -21.26 -20.25 -18.06
N LEU A 40 -21.46 -19.46 -17.02
CA LEU A 40 -20.39 -19.07 -16.12
C LEU A 40 -20.78 -19.38 -14.67
N ASN A 41 -20.01 -20.24 -14.01
CA ASN A 41 -20.11 -20.45 -12.58
C ASN A 41 -19.11 -19.54 -11.87
N ILE A 42 -19.58 -18.83 -10.86
CA ILE A 42 -18.74 -18.01 -9.98
C ILE A 42 -18.87 -18.56 -8.57
N ALA A 43 -17.80 -19.15 -8.06
CA ALA A 43 -17.73 -19.63 -6.70
C ALA A 43 -17.30 -18.50 -5.76
N TYR A 44 -18.01 -18.34 -4.65
CA TYR A 44 -17.78 -17.23 -3.72
C TYR A 44 -18.16 -17.57 -2.29
N GLU A 45 -17.61 -16.80 -1.35
CA GLU A 45 -17.97 -16.82 0.06
C GLU A 45 -18.28 -15.40 0.54
N THR A 46 -19.02 -15.32 1.65
CA THR A 46 -19.46 -14.06 2.26
C THR A 46 -19.28 -14.11 3.76
N TYR A 47 -18.85 -13.01 4.38
CA TYR A 47 -18.61 -12.91 5.82
C TYR A 47 -19.26 -11.67 6.40
N GLY A 48 -19.76 -11.76 7.64
CA GLY A 48 -20.50 -10.66 8.28
C GLY A 48 -21.91 -10.46 7.70
N ASP A 49 -22.56 -9.38 8.11
CA ASP A 49 -23.95 -9.05 7.76
C ASP A 49 -24.03 -7.82 6.83
N LEU A 50 -24.84 -7.95 5.77
CA LEU A 50 -25.17 -6.84 4.87
C LEU A 50 -26.18 -5.91 5.55
N ASN A 51 -25.83 -4.63 5.68
CA ASN A 51 -26.71 -3.65 6.28
C ASN A 51 -27.91 -3.27 5.37
N GLU A 52 -28.93 -2.62 5.94
CA GLU A 52 -30.20 -2.32 5.25
C GLU A 52 -30.01 -1.51 3.97
N ASP A 53 -29.11 -0.53 3.97
CA ASP A 53 -28.80 0.33 2.82
C ASP A 53 -27.71 -0.25 1.90
N ARG A 54 -27.15 -1.41 2.26
CA ARG A 54 -26.12 -2.16 1.52
C ARG A 54 -24.84 -1.37 1.27
N SER A 55 -24.52 -0.42 2.16
CA SER A 55 -23.36 0.47 2.05
C SER A 55 -22.07 -0.09 2.68
N ASN A 56 -22.13 -1.22 3.41
CA ASN A 56 -20.99 -1.76 4.17
C ASN A 56 -20.21 -2.88 3.46
N VAL A 57 -20.26 -2.96 2.13
CA VAL A 57 -19.67 -4.07 1.35
C VAL A 57 -18.18 -3.89 1.12
N VAL A 58 -17.37 -4.88 1.49
CA VAL A 58 -15.95 -4.97 1.15
C VAL A 58 -15.73 -6.16 0.22
N LEU A 59 -15.27 -5.90 -1.02
CA LEU A 59 -14.92 -6.94 -1.98
C LEU A 59 -13.42 -7.25 -1.85
N VAL A 60 -13.10 -8.50 -1.49
CA VAL A 60 -11.72 -9.00 -1.41
C VAL A 60 -11.39 -9.75 -2.69
N CYS A 61 -10.35 -9.30 -3.38
CA CYS A 61 -9.78 -9.93 -4.58
C CYS A 61 -8.54 -10.74 -4.17
N HIS A 62 -8.56 -12.05 -4.40
CA HIS A 62 -7.46 -12.93 -4.02
C HIS A 62 -6.25 -12.83 -4.97
N ALA A 63 -5.06 -13.15 -4.46
CA ALA A 63 -3.83 -13.27 -5.25
C ALA A 63 -3.83 -14.53 -6.14
N ILE A 64 -2.85 -14.70 -7.02
CA ILE A 64 -2.84 -15.74 -8.09
C ILE A 64 -3.15 -17.17 -7.62
N SER A 65 -2.76 -17.53 -6.40
CA SER A 65 -2.92 -18.88 -5.83
C SER A 65 -3.93 -18.97 -4.67
N GLY A 66 -4.67 -17.88 -4.44
CA GLY A 66 -5.78 -17.84 -3.48
C GLY A 66 -7.08 -18.34 -4.10
N ASP A 67 -8.15 -18.24 -3.33
CA ASP A 67 -9.51 -18.64 -3.71
C ASP A 67 -10.54 -17.80 -2.93
N SER A 68 -11.83 -18.18 -2.95
CA SER A 68 -12.89 -17.49 -2.22
C SER A 68 -12.79 -17.62 -0.70
N HIS A 69 -12.01 -18.56 -0.17
CA HIS A 69 -11.97 -18.87 1.25
C HIS A 69 -10.95 -17.98 1.99
N VAL A 70 -11.38 -16.76 2.31
CA VAL A 70 -10.51 -15.71 2.87
C VAL A 70 -10.20 -15.95 4.34
N ALA A 71 -11.18 -16.36 5.13
CA ALA A 71 -11.06 -16.57 6.57
C ALA A 71 -12.01 -17.68 7.04
N LYS A 72 -11.84 -18.10 8.29
CA LYS A 72 -12.78 -18.95 9.02
C LYS A 72 -14.15 -18.27 9.15
N HIS A 73 -15.21 -19.04 8.93
CA HIS A 73 -16.56 -18.60 9.31
C HIS A 73 -16.88 -18.83 10.79
N ASN A 74 -16.24 -19.82 11.42
CA ASN A 74 -16.30 -20.11 12.85
C ASN A 74 -15.09 -20.96 13.29
N GLU A 75 -14.99 -21.26 14.59
CA GLU A 75 -13.87 -22.01 15.16
C GLU A 75 -13.71 -23.43 14.57
N ASP A 76 -14.80 -24.03 14.08
CA ASP A 76 -14.82 -25.36 13.45
C ASP A 76 -14.48 -25.33 11.95
N ASP A 77 -14.09 -24.17 11.43
CA ASP A 77 -13.67 -23.98 10.05
C ASP A 77 -12.15 -23.95 9.91
N ILE A 78 -11.65 -24.31 8.73
CA ILE A 78 -10.22 -24.25 8.46
C ILE A 78 -9.79 -22.78 8.28
N PRO A 79 -8.53 -22.41 8.62
CA PRO A 79 -8.03 -21.08 8.34
C PRO A 79 -8.06 -20.76 6.84
N GLY A 80 -8.62 -19.60 6.49
CA GLY A 80 -8.54 -19.07 5.13
C GLY A 80 -7.19 -18.45 4.81
N TRP A 81 -6.97 -18.09 3.54
CA TRP A 81 -5.67 -17.57 3.09
C TRP A 81 -5.32 -16.18 3.63
N TRP A 82 -6.29 -15.44 4.17
CA TRP A 82 -6.13 -14.12 4.79
C TRP A 82 -6.80 -14.03 6.16
N ASP A 83 -6.81 -15.13 6.90
CA ASP A 83 -7.48 -15.21 8.19
C ASP A 83 -7.02 -14.10 9.14
N ILE A 84 -5.75 -13.69 9.09
CA ILE A 84 -5.19 -12.59 9.89
C ILE A 84 -5.83 -11.21 9.63
N MET A 85 -6.46 -11.00 8.47
CA MET A 85 -7.02 -9.72 8.05
C MET A 85 -8.55 -9.64 8.15
N VAL A 86 -9.25 -10.76 7.90
CA VAL A 86 -10.72 -10.78 7.83
C VAL A 86 -11.31 -11.59 8.99
N GLY A 87 -12.26 -11.00 9.70
CA GLY A 87 -13.01 -11.65 10.77
C GLY A 87 -13.42 -10.67 11.88
N PRO A 88 -14.08 -11.15 12.95
CA PRO A 88 -14.47 -10.30 14.07
C PRO A 88 -13.25 -9.64 14.72
N ASP A 89 -13.30 -8.32 14.91
CA ASP A 89 -12.26 -7.51 15.55
C ASP A 89 -10.89 -7.50 14.82
N LYS A 90 -10.83 -7.99 13.59
CA LYS A 90 -9.65 -7.96 12.72
C LYS A 90 -9.64 -6.69 11.85
N PRO A 91 -8.55 -6.39 11.11
CA PRO A 91 -8.46 -5.18 10.29
C PRO A 91 -9.66 -4.93 9.36
N ILE A 92 -10.16 -5.99 8.71
CA ILE A 92 -11.42 -6.01 7.98
C ILE A 92 -12.45 -6.70 8.87
N ASP A 93 -13.05 -5.90 9.75
CA ASP A 93 -13.92 -6.36 10.82
C ASP A 93 -15.30 -6.78 10.31
N THR A 94 -15.60 -8.08 10.36
CA THR A 94 -16.89 -8.64 9.90
C THR A 94 -18.06 -8.32 10.82
N ASN A 95 -17.81 -7.76 12.02
CA ASN A 95 -18.87 -7.16 12.84
C ASN A 95 -19.39 -5.84 12.23
N ASN A 96 -18.62 -5.24 11.32
CA ASN A 96 -18.89 -3.93 10.74
C ASN A 96 -19.13 -3.97 9.23
N TYR A 97 -18.52 -4.92 8.52
CA TYR A 97 -18.53 -5.02 7.07
C TYR A 97 -19.08 -6.35 6.57
N PHE A 98 -19.77 -6.29 5.43
CA PHE A 98 -20.15 -7.47 4.66
C PHE A 98 -19.06 -7.76 3.63
N VAL A 99 -18.25 -8.78 3.90
CA VAL A 99 -17.12 -9.14 3.05
C VAL A 99 -17.56 -10.14 2.00
N ILE A 100 -17.13 -9.96 0.76
CA ILE A 100 -17.36 -10.90 -0.35
C ILE A 100 -16.01 -11.25 -0.94
N CYS A 101 -15.78 -12.53 -1.22
CA CYS A 101 -14.66 -12.95 -2.05
C CYS A 101 -15.11 -14.03 -3.01
N SER A 102 -14.83 -13.84 -4.30
CA SER A 102 -15.08 -14.85 -5.33
C SER A 102 -13.75 -15.41 -5.81
N ASN A 103 -13.71 -16.73 -6.06
CA ASN A 103 -12.65 -17.31 -6.85
C ASN A 103 -12.74 -16.73 -8.28
N VAL A 104 -11.61 -16.30 -8.86
CA VAL A 104 -11.59 -15.73 -10.21
C VAL A 104 -11.95 -16.78 -11.26
N ILE A 105 -12.55 -16.33 -12.37
CA ILE A 105 -12.68 -17.16 -13.57
C ILE A 105 -11.27 -17.51 -14.09
N GLY A 106 -11.12 -18.68 -14.71
CA GLY A 106 -9.81 -19.23 -15.07
C GLY A 106 -9.04 -19.85 -13.90
N GLY A 107 -9.52 -19.69 -12.65
CA GLY A 107 -9.01 -20.42 -11.48
C GLY A 107 -9.54 -21.85 -11.42
N CYS A 108 -9.17 -22.57 -10.35
CA CYS A 108 -9.48 -24.00 -10.21
C CYS A 108 -10.23 -24.37 -8.92
N LYS A 109 -10.76 -23.37 -8.20
CA LYS A 109 -11.45 -23.54 -6.91
C LYS A 109 -12.93 -23.15 -7.01
N GLY A 110 -13.64 -23.80 -7.94
CA GLY A 110 -15.09 -23.73 -8.08
C GLY A 110 -15.58 -22.85 -9.24
N SER A 111 -15.02 -21.65 -9.44
CA SER A 111 -15.41 -20.82 -10.60
C SER A 111 -14.97 -21.45 -11.92
N THR A 112 -15.69 -21.11 -13.00
CA THR A 112 -15.40 -21.64 -14.34
C THR A 112 -13.96 -21.33 -14.76
N GLY A 113 -13.20 -22.39 -15.04
CA GLY A 113 -11.81 -22.35 -15.48
C GLY A 113 -11.46 -23.58 -16.33
N PRO A 114 -10.18 -23.79 -16.68
CA PRO A 114 -9.76 -24.91 -17.52
C PRO A 114 -10.19 -26.30 -17.02
N ASN A 115 -10.26 -26.48 -15.70
CA ASN A 115 -10.69 -27.74 -15.09
C ASN A 115 -12.22 -27.93 -15.04
N SER A 116 -13.01 -26.94 -15.49
CA SER A 116 -14.47 -27.02 -15.55
C SER A 116 -14.93 -27.76 -16.79
N ILE A 117 -16.11 -28.38 -16.73
CA ILE A 117 -16.72 -29.06 -17.88
C ILE A 117 -17.18 -28.03 -18.91
N ASN A 118 -16.72 -28.19 -20.15
CA ASN A 118 -17.21 -27.48 -21.31
C ASN A 118 -18.60 -28.03 -21.68
N PRO A 119 -19.66 -27.21 -21.67
CA PRO A 119 -21.02 -27.67 -21.97
C PRO A 119 -21.22 -28.13 -23.41
N GLU A 120 -20.35 -27.74 -24.35
CA GLU A 120 -20.43 -28.14 -25.76
C GLU A 120 -19.85 -29.54 -25.99
N THR A 121 -18.76 -29.89 -25.31
CA THR A 121 -18.03 -31.15 -25.53
C THR A 121 -18.34 -32.21 -24.48
N GLY A 122 -18.80 -31.81 -23.29
CA GLY A 122 -18.99 -32.70 -22.14
C GLY A 122 -17.71 -33.08 -21.39
N ASN A 123 -16.54 -32.63 -21.86
CA ASN A 123 -15.23 -32.84 -21.22
C ASN A 123 -14.74 -31.55 -20.56
N GLN A 124 -13.66 -31.60 -19.79
CA GLN A 124 -13.03 -30.37 -19.27
C GLN A 124 -12.59 -29.46 -20.43
N TYR A 125 -12.62 -28.14 -20.22
CA TYR A 125 -12.11 -27.19 -21.23
C TYR A 125 -10.63 -27.43 -21.54
N GLY A 126 -9.82 -27.65 -20.50
CA GLY A 126 -8.38 -27.78 -20.62
C GLY A 126 -7.72 -26.71 -21.49
N PRO A 127 -7.02 -27.08 -22.57
CA PRO A 127 -6.34 -26.12 -23.43
C PRO A 127 -7.31 -25.27 -24.27
N ASP A 128 -8.58 -25.70 -24.41
CA ASP A 128 -9.61 -24.96 -25.14
C ASP A 128 -10.26 -23.87 -24.27
N PHE A 129 -9.87 -23.74 -22.99
CA PHE A 129 -10.32 -22.62 -22.17
C PHE A 129 -9.78 -21.31 -22.76
N PRO A 130 -10.64 -20.31 -23.03
CA PRO A 130 -10.21 -19.05 -23.62
C PRO A 130 -9.13 -18.34 -22.80
N ASN A 131 -8.30 -17.55 -23.48
CA ASN A 131 -7.44 -16.61 -22.80
C ASN A 131 -8.29 -15.50 -22.15
N ILE A 132 -8.03 -15.24 -20.88
CA ILE A 132 -8.75 -14.23 -20.10
C ILE A 132 -7.81 -13.11 -19.66
N THR A 133 -8.39 -12.00 -19.26
CA THR A 133 -7.71 -10.83 -18.69
C THR A 133 -8.23 -10.53 -17.28
N VAL A 134 -7.51 -9.68 -16.54
CA VAL A 134 -8.01 -9.13 -15.26
C VAL A 134 -9.34 -8.39 -15.44
N GLU A 135 -9.56 -7.77 -16.60
CA GLU A 135 -10.83 -7.15 -16.98
C GLU A 135 -11.98 -8.16 -17.04
N ASP A 136 -11.73 -9.36 -17.58
CA ASP A 136 -12.73 -10.44 -17.60
C ASP A 136 -13.03 -10.95 -16.18
N MET A 137 -12.00 -11.06 -15.32
CA MET A 137 -12.20 -11.43 -13.91
C MET A 137 -13.12 -10.44 -13.19
N VAL A 138 -12.88 -9.14 -13.39
CA VAL A 138 -13.68 -8.07 -12.78
C VAL A 138 -15.09 -8.00 -13.37
N ASN A 139 -15.27 -8.25 -14.67
CA ASN A 139 -16.59 -8.36 -15.29
C ASN A 139 -17.41 -9.52 -14.69
N ALA A 140 -16.79 -10.67 -14.45
CA ALA A 140 -17.43 -11.80 -13.78
C ALA A 140 -17.82 -11.45 -12.33
N GLN A 141 -16.90 -10.83 -11.57
CA GLN A 141 -17.21 -10.32 -10.23
C GLN A 141 -18.37 -9.34 -10.24
N ASN A 142 -18.46 -8.44 -11.24
CA ASN A 142 -19.57 -7.50 -11.35
C ASN A 142 -20.92 -8.21 -11.57
N LEU A 143 -20.98 -9.32 -12.32
CA LEU A 143 -22.20 -10.12 -12.42
C LEU A 143 -22.64 -10.67 -11.07
N LEU A 144 -21.69 -11.14 -10.24
CA LEU A 144 -21.98 -11.59 -8.89
C LEU A 144 -22.49 -10.44 -8.00
N ILE A 145 -21.85 -9.27 -8.06
CA ILE A 145 -22.26 -8.08 -7.30
C ILE A 145 -23.68 -7.64 -7.68
N ASP A 146 -24.01 -7.64 -8.98
CA ASP A 146 -25.34 -7.33 -9.47
C ASP A 146 -26.36 -8.40 -9.03
N HIS A 147 -26.01 -9.69 -9.06
CA HIS A 147 -26.84 -10.79 -8.56
C HIS A 147 -27.15 -10.67 -7.07
N LEU A 148 -26.17 -10.28 -6.26
CA LEU A 148 -26.34 -10.04 -4.82
C LEU A 148 -27.13 -8.76 -4.53
N GLY A 149 -27.47 -7.95 -5.56
CA GLY A 149 -28.24 -6.72 -5.44
C GLY A 149 -27.46 -5.57 -4.80
N ILE A 150 -26.15 -5.52 -5.01
CA ILE A 150 -25.25 -4.51 -4.44
C ILE A 150 -25.02 -3.42 -5.48
N LYS A 151 -25.42 -2.18 -5.17
CA LYS A 151 -25.31 -1.05 -6.10
C LYS A 151 -23.97 -0.32 -6.01
N SER A 152 -23.38 -0.32 -4.83
CA SER A 152 -22.11 0.34 -4.54
C SER A 152 -21.33 -0.49 -3.54
N ILE A 153 -20.04 -0.65 -3.79
CA ILE A 153 -19.08 -1.33 -2.93
C ILE A 153 -18.35 -0.24 -2.12
N LEU A 154 -18.22 -0.43 -0.81
CA LEU A 154 -17.47 0.50 0.05
C LEU A 154 -15.99 0.47 -0.32
N CYS A 155 -15.42 -0.72 -0.42
CA CYS A 155 -14.01 -0.90 -0.72
C CYS A 155 -13.77 -2.16 -1.55
N VAL A 156 -12.93 -2.06 -2.58
CA VAL A 156 -12.31 -3.23 -3.23
C VAL A 156 -10.87 -3.32 -2.78
N THR A 157 -10.45 -4.48 -2.27
CA THR A 157 -9.12 -4.68 -1.70
C THR A 157 -8.49 -5.97 -2.18
N GLY A 158 -7.17 -5.96 -2.38
CA GLY A 158 -6.44 -7.16 -2.74
C GLY A 158 -4.93 -6.92 -2.82
N GLY A 159 -4.18 -8.00 -2.57
CA GLY A 159 -2.73 -8.04 -2.72
C GLY A 159 -2.29 -8.67 -4.04
N SER A 160 -1.13 -8.30 -4.59
CA SER A 160 -0.58 -8.94 -5.80
C SER A 160 -1.53 -8.83 -7.00
N MET A 161 -1.88 -9.95 -7.65
CA MET A 161 -2.96 -10.03 -8.66
C MET A 161 -4.31 -9.49 -8.15
N GLY A 162 -4.59 -9.61 -6.85
CA GLY A 162 -5.78 -9.01 -6.21
C GLY A 162 -5.75 -7.48 -6.28
N GLY A 163 -4.57 -6.87 -6.22
CA GLY A 163 -4.38 -5.44 -6.42
C GLY A 163 -4.68 -5.00 -7.85
N PHE A 164 -4.29 -5.79 -8.85
CA PHE A 164 -4.66 -5.55 -10.25
C PHE A 164 -6.17 -5.55 -10.45
N GLN A 165 -6.87 -6.54 -9.88
CA GLN A 165 -8.33 -6.59 -9.90
C GLN A 165 -8.94 -5.36 -9.23
N SER A 166 -8.40 -4.93 -8.08
CA SER A 166 -8.90 -3.78 -7.33
C SER A 166 -8.74 -2.47 -8.11
N ILE A 167 -7.59 -2.25 -8.75
CA ILE A 167 -7.36 -1.09 -9.62
C ILE A 167 -8.27 -1.15 -10.87
N GLN A 168 -8.42 -2.35 -11.44
CA GLN A 168 -9.27 -2.57 -12.61
C GLN A 168 -10.75 -2.28 -12.32
N TRP A 169 -11.25 -2.62 -11.13
CA TRP A 169 -12.58 -2.22 -10.63
C TRP A 169 -12.79 -0.71 -10.69
N ALA A 170 -11.81 0.08 -10.20
CA ALA A 170 -11.89 1.53 -10.25
C ALA A 170 -11.94 2.07 -11.68
N ARG A 171 -11.18 1.45 -12.58
CA ARG A 171 -11.09 1.84 -14.00
C ARG A 171 -12.38 1.52 -14.76
N GLN A 172 -12.93 0.32 -14.58
CA GLN A 172 -14.09 -0.16 -15.35
C GLN A 172 -15.41 0.32 -14.79
N PHE A 173 -15.55 0.34 -13.46
CA PHE A 173 -16.79 0.66 -12.77
C PHE A 173 -16.59 1.80 -11.76
N PRO A 174 -16.11 2.99 -12.19
CA PRO A 174 -15.73 4.08 -11.27
C PRO A 174 -16.87 4.52 -10.34
N ASN A 175 -18.11 4.44 -10.81
CA ASN A 175 -19.29 4.84 -10.04
C ASN A 175 -19.83 3.76 -9.10
N LYS A 176 -19.33 2.52 -9.17
CA LYS A 176 -19.79 1.39 -8.33
C LYS A 176 -18.91 1.17 -7.09
N ILE A 177 -17.80 1.88 -6.94
CA ILE A 177 -16.90 1.70 -5.80
C ILE A 177 -16.61 3.03 -5.11
N LYS A 178 -16.46 3.02 -3.78
CA LYS A 178 -16.06 4.22 -3.01
C LYS A 178 -14.56 4.30 -2.77
N SER A 179 -13.89 3.15 -2.63
CA SER A 179 -12.45 3.13 -2.41
C SER A 179 -11.75 1.87 -2.94
N VAL A 180 -10.43 1.98 -3.05
CA VAL A 180 -9.51 0.88 -3.36
C VAL A 180 -8.41 0.80 -2.31
N ILE A 181 -8.11 -0.41 -1.85
CA ILE A 181 -6.89 -0.73 -1.11
C ILE A 181 -6.04 -1.69 -1.96
N GLY A 182 -4.89 -1.22 -2.43
CA GLY A 182 -3.93 -2.05 -3.17
C GLY A 182 -2.73 -2.39 -2.30
N LEU A 183 -2.44 -3.68 -2.14
CA LEU A 183 -1.30 -4.17 -1.35
C LEU A 183 -0.30 -4.87 -2.27
N ALA A 184 1.00 -4.63 -2.12
CA ALA A 184 2.06 -5.33 -2.87
C ALA A 184 1.71 -5.50 -4.36
N THR A 185 1.37 -4.40 -5.03
CA THR A 185 0.86 -4.39 -6.40
C THR A 185 1.51 -3.29 -7.24
N SER A 186 1.21 -3.24 -8.53
CA SER A 186 1.90 -2.39 -9.49
C SER A 186 0.99 -1.94 -10.63
N ALA A 187 1.47 -1.02 -11.46
CA ALA A 187 0.79 -0.60 -12.68
C ALA A 187 0.86 -1.66 -13.80
N ARG A 188 1.87 -2.53 -13.74
CA ARG A 188 2.22 -3.58 -14.70
C ARG A 188 3.32 -4.46 -14.13
N LEU A 189 3.51 -5.67 -14.64
CA LEU A 189 4.70 -6.46 -14.31
C LEU A 189 5.98 -5.85 -14.91
N THR A 190 7.09 -6.06 -14.19
CA THR A 190 8.43 -5.78 -14.72
C THR A 190 8.82 -6.87 -15.74
N ASN A 191 9.76 -6.56 -16.64
CA ASN A 191 10.30 -7.56 -17.57
C ASN A 191 10.94 -8.76 -16.85
N GLN A 192 11.47 -8.53 -15.64
CA GLN A 192 12.03 -9.59 -14.83
C GLN A 192 10.93 -10.49 -14.24
N ALA A 193 9.84 -9.93 -13.72
CA ALA A 193 8.68 -10.68 -13.26
C ALA A 193 8.07 -11.52 -14.40
N LEU A 194 7.85 -10.90 -15.56
CA LEU A 194 7.39 -11.58 -16.78
C LEU A 194 8.28 -12.77 -17.18
N ALA A 195 9.61 -12.62 -17.06
CA ALA A 195 10.54 -13.69 -17.38
C ALA A 195 10.38 -14.92 -16.45
N PHE A 196 10.11 -14.70 -15.16
CA PHE A 196 9.83 -15.80 -14.24
C PHE A 196 8.54 -16.54 -14.61
N ASP A 197 7.47 -15.81 -14.94
CA ASP A 197 6.20 -16.41 -15.35
C ASP A 197 6.35 -17.22 -16.64
N ILE A 198 7.11 -16.72 -17.61
CA ILE A 198 7.43 -17.45 -18.86
C ILE A 198 8.18 -18.76 -18.56
N VAL A 199 9.19 -18.74 -17.68
CA VAL A 199 9.94 -19.94 -17.32
C VAL A 199 9.05 -20.95 -16.58
N GLY A 200 8.20 -20.48 -15.66
CA GLY A 200 7.23 -21.33 -14.95
C GLY A 200 6.25 -22.01 -15.91
N ARG A 201 5.65 -21.26 -16.84
CA ARG A 201 4.77 -21.83 -17.87
C ARG A 201 5.50 -22.82 -18.78
N ASN A 202 6.76 -22.55 -19.14
CA ASN A 202 7.57 -23.47 -19.93
C ASN A 202 7.88 -24.76 -19.17
N ALA A 203 8.12 -24.71 -17.86
CA ALA A 203 8.31 -25.90 -17.04
C ALA A 203 7.08 -26.82 -17.09
N ILE A 204 5.88 -26.25 -16.95
CA ILE A 204 4.61 -26.99 -17.08
C ILE A 204 4.47 -27.58 -18.49
N LYS A 205 4.61 -26.75 -19.54
CA LYS A 205 4.41 -27.18 -20.93
C LYS A 205 5.42 -28.22 -21.40
N LYS A 206 6.57 -28.34 -20.74
CA LYS A 206 7.62 -29.33 -21.06
C LYS A 206 7.53 -30.60 -20.24
N ASP A 207 6.66 -30.66 -19.22
CA ASP A 207 6.35 -31.92 -18.54
C ASP A 207 5.69 -32.88 -19.54
N PRO A 208 6.25 -34.09 -19.78
CA PRO A 208 5.67 -35.06 -20.71
C PRO A 208 4.22 -35.44 -20.39
N ARG A 209 3.81 -35.30 -19.12
CA ARG A 209 2.45 -35.60 -18.65
C ARG A 209 1.47 -34.45 -18.89
N PHE A 210 1.93 -33.29 -19.34
CA PHE A 210 1.06 -32.15 -19.67
C PHE A 210 0.15 -32.44 -20.87
N LYS A 211 0.58 -33.31 -21.80
CA LYS A 211 -0.24 -33.74 -22.95
C LYS A 211 -0.94 -32.59 -23.69
N GLU A 212 -0.19 -31.50 -23.92
CA GLU A 212 -0.68 -30.28 -24.57
C GLU A 212 -1.90 -29.64 -23.87
N GLY A 213 -2.07 -29.88 -22.57
CA GLY A 213 -3.19 -29.42 -21.74
C GLY A 213 -4.30 -30.46 -21.55
N ASN A 214 -4.28 -31.57 -22.30
CA ASN A 214 -5.30 -32.62 -22.28
C ASN A 214 -4.95 -33.77 -21.31
N TYR A 215 -4.68 -33.43 -20.04
CA TYR A 215 -4.24 -34.39 -19.03
C TYR A 215 -5.32 -34.81 -18.02
N TYR A 216 -6.56 -34.30 -18.10
CA TYR A 216 -7.58 -34.53 -17.06
C TYR A 216 -8.02 -35.99 -16.92
N ASP A 217 -8.14 -36.72 -18.03
CA ASP A 217 -8.48 -38.16 -18.04
C ASP A 217 -7.24 -39.07 -17.94
N ALA A 218 -6.05 -38.49 -17.82
CA ALA A 218 -4.82 -39.26 -17.66
C ALA A 218 -4.63 -39.70 -16.21
N GLU A 219 -4.05 -40.89 -16.03
CA GLU A 219 -3.64 -41.38 -14.70
C GLU A 219 -2.55 -40.49 -14.09
N GLU A 220 -1.62 -40.02 -14.92
CA GLU A 220 -0.53 -39.13 -14.52
C GLU A 220 -0.77 -37.69 -14.99
N LYS A 221 -0.52 -36.74 -14.09
CA LYS A 221 -0.66 -35.30 -14.31
C LYS A 221 0.70 -34.60 -14.41
N PRO A 222 0.79 -33.36 -14.94
CA PRO A 222 2.04 -32.59 -15.07
C PRO A 222 2.54 -32.01 -13.73
N GLU A 223 2.68 -32.88 -12.74
CA GLU A 223 2.98 -32.52 -11.35
C GLU A 223 4.38 -31.92 -11.21
N ASP A 224 5.37 -32.43 -11.94
CA ASP A 224 6.75 -31.95 -11.83
C ASP A 224 6.88 -30.57 -12.45
N GLY A 225 6.31 -30.37 -13.64
CA GLY A 225 6.29 -29.07 -14.30
C GLY A 225 5.61 -28.01 -13.43
N LEU A 226 4.47 -28.36 -12.81
CA LEU A 226 3.75 -27.47 -11.89
C LEU A 226 4.52 -27.20 -10.61
N ALA A 227 5.15 -28.22 -10.01
CA ALA A 227 5.99 -28.07 -8.84
C ALA A 227 7.20 -27.17 -9.12
N ILE A 228 7.89 -27.35 -10.25
CA ILE A 228 9.01 -26.49 -10.66
C ILE A 228 8.55 -25.04 -10.86
N ALA A 229 7.41 -24.83 -11.51
CA ALA A 229 6.82 -23.49 -11.66
C ALA A 229 6.54 -22.86 -10.30
N ARG A 230 5.99 -23.62 -9.34
CA ARG A 230 5.78 -23.15 -7.96
C ARG A 230 7.09 -22.83 -7.25
N MET A 231 8.12 -23.67 -7.37
CA MET A 231 9.42 -23.43 -6.75
C MET A 231 10.01 -22.11 -7.25
N LEU A 232 9.96 -21.88 -8.56
CA LEU A 232 10.45 -20.66 -9.17
C LEU A 232 9.68 -19.42 -8.66
N ALA A 233 8.35 -19.50 -8.66
CA ALA A 233 7.51 -18.43 -8.13
C ALA A 233 7.74 -18.20 -6.63
N HIS A 234 7.94 -19.25 -5.84
CA HIS A 234 8.20 -19.12 -4.39
C HIS A 234 9.48 -18.33 -4.11
N ILE A 235 10.50 -18.47 -4.96
CA ILE A 235 11.74 -17.68 -4.85
C ILE A 235 11.44 -16.18 -5.01
N THR A 236 10.51 -15.81 -5.89
CA THR A 236 10.15 -14.40 -6.12
C THR A 236 9.28 -13.82 -5.00
N TYR A 237 8.61 -14.67 -4.22
CA TYR A 237 7.74 -14.20 -3.14
C TYR A 237 8.47 -13.84 -1.84
N VAL A 238 9.70 -14.33 -1.67
CA VAL A 238 10.48 -14.14 -0.44
C VAL A 238 11.67 -13.23 -0.69
N SER A 239 12.08 -12.47 0.33
CA SER A 239 13.28 -11.63 0.24
C SER A 239 14.58 -12.44 0.37
N LYS A 240 15.68 -11.81 -0.05
CA LYS A 240 17.04 -12.33 0.18
C LYS A 240 17.34 -12.54 1.66
N ASP A 241 16.93 -11.61 2.52
CA ASP A 241 17.22 -11.67 3.95
C ASP A 241 16.40 -12.76 4.65
N SER A 242 15.13 -12.93 4.27
CA SER A 242 14.30 -14.06 4.71
C SER A 242 14.93 -15.41 4.35
N MET A 243 15.40 -15.57 3.11
CA MET A 243 16.10 -16.78 2.66
C MET A 243 17.39 -17.03 3.46
N LYS A 244 18.20 -15.99 3.69
CA LYS A 244 19.43 -16.08 4.49
C LYS A 244 19.13 -16.50 5.93
N ASN A 245 18.18 -15.82 6.58
CA ASN A 245 17.80 -16.09 7.97
C ASN A 245 17.26 -17.52 8.14
N LYS A 246 16.51 -18.03 7.16
CA LYS A 246 15.89 -19.35 7.20
C LYS A 246 16.88 -20.50 6.94
N PHE A 247 17.84 -20.32 6.04
CA PHE A 247 18.65 -21.43 5.52
C PHE A 247 20.14 -21.37 5.81
N GLU A 248 20.74 -20.21 6.14
CA GLU A 248 22.21 -20.11 6.25
C GLU A 248 22.77 -21.01 7.36
N ASN A 249 22.11 -21.03 8.53
CA ASN A 249 22.54 -21.83 9.67
C ASN A 249 22.36 -23.34 9.47
N THR A 250 21.47 -23.76 8.55
CA THR A 250 21.12 -25.17 8.30
C THR A 250 21.46 -25.58 6.87
N ARG A 251 22.36 -24.84 6.19
CA ARG A 251 22.58 -24.94 4.74
C ARG A 251 22.85 -26.36 4.25
N TYR A 252 23.65 -27.11 5.03
CA TYR A 252 24.07 -28.48 4.74
C TYR A 252 23.28 -29.54 5.53
N GLU A 253 22.14 -29.16 6.13
CA GLU A 253 21.27 -30.02 6.93
C GLU A 253 19.88 -30.15 6.26
N PRO A 254 19.78 -30.87 5.12
CA PRO A 254 18.51 -31.06 4.44
C PRO A 254 17.54 -31.89 5.27
N ARG A 255 16.24 -31.60 5.14
CA ARG A 255 15.18 -32.41 5.78
C ARG A 255 15.00 -33.73 5.02
N GLU A 256 14.74 -34.80 5.76
CA GLU A 256 14.35 -36.08 5.16
C GLU A 256 12.92 -35.96 4.57
N ILE A 257 12.85 -35.82 3.25
CA ILE A 257 11.60 -35.83 2.49
C ILE A 257 11.70 -36.79 1.30
N THR A 258 10.58 -37.42 0.97
CA THR A 258 10.45 -38.29 -0.22
C THR A 258 10.15 -37.41 -1.43
N THR A 259 11.15 -37.17 -2.28
CA THR A 259 11.02 -36.38 -3.51
C THR A 259 12.12 -36.77 -4.49
N GLU A 260 11.83 -36.66 -5.79
CA GLU A 260 12.81 -36.82 -6.86
C GLU A 260 13.58 -35.50 -7.15
N PHE A 261 13.14 -34.37 -6.59
CA PHE A 261 13.80 -33.09 -6.74
C PHE A 261 15.12 -32.99 -5.95
N GLU A 262 16.01 -32.10 -6.38
CA GLU A 262 17.32 -31.89 -5.76
C GLU A 262 17.20 -31.46 -4.28
N LYS A 263 17.91 -32.19 -3.41
CA LYS A 263 17.80 -32.09 -1.95
C LYS A 263 19.14 -31.98 -1.22
N ARG A 264 20.24 -31.73 -1.94
CA ARG A 264 21.59 -31.60 -1.35
C ARG A 264 21.71 -30.50 -0.28
N PHE A 265 20.86 -29.48 -0.35
CA PHE A 265 20.83 -28.35 0.58
C PHE A 265 19.45 -28.19 1.22
N SER A 266 19.38 -27.59 2.41
CA SER A 266 18.12 -27.35 3.13
C SER A 266 17.12 -26.55 2.31
N VAL A 267 17.58 -25.55 1.56
CA VAL A 267 16.75 -24.79 0.61
C VAL A 267 16.12 -25.67 -0.47
N GLY A 268 16.85 -26.69 -0.95
CA GLY A 268 16.33 -27.64 -1.95
C GLY A 268 15.18 -28.46 -1.38
N THR A 269 15.34 -29.01 -0.17
CA THR A 269 14.25 -29.75 0.50
C THR A 269 13.04 -28.87 0.79
N TYR A 270 13.26 -27.60 1.12
CA TYR A 270 12.18 -26.65 1.35
C TYR A 270 11.39 -26.36 0.07
N LEU A 271 12.08 -26.04 -1.03
CA LEU A 271 11.43 -25.78 -2.32
C LEU A 271 10.67 -27.00 -2.84
N ALA A 272 11.27 -28.19 -2.72
CA ALA A 272 10.62 -29.45 -3.07
C ALA A 272 9.31 -29.65 -2.29
N TYR A 273 9.33 -29.43 -0.97
CA TYR A 273 8.13 -29.52 -0.13
C TYR A 273 7.04 -28.51 -0.54
N GLN A 274 7.40 -27.25 -0.82
CA GLN A 274 6.44 -26.23 -1.28
C GLN A 274 5.86 -26.57 -2.64
N GLY A 275 6.68 -27.11 -3.55
CA GLY A 275 6.25 -27.57 -4.87
C GLY A 275 5.20 -28.68 -4.75
N THR A 276 5.50 -29.74 -4.01
CA THR A 276 4.57 -30.88 -3.82
C THR A 276 3.25 -30.44 -3.20
N LYS A 277 3.28 -29.65 -2.12
CA LYS A 277 2.05 -29.18 -1.47
C LYS A 277 1.15 -28.34 -2.39
N PHE A 278 1.76 -27.60 -3.32
CA PHE A 278 1.01 -26.77 -4.26
C PHE A 278 0.31 -27.59 -5.35
N VAL A 279 0.96 -28.66 -5.83
CA VAL A 279 0.39 -29.56 -6.84
C VAL A 279 -0.94 -30.16 -6.37
N ASP A 280 -1.05 -30.52 -5.09
CA ASP A 280 -2.28 -31.11 -4.52
C ASP A 280 -3.50 -30.18 -4.56
N ARG A 281 -3.29 -28.86 -4.71
CA ARG A 281 -4.34 -27.85 -4.57
C ARG A 281 -4.54 -26.96 -5.80
N PHE A 282 -3.76 -27.15 -6.87
CA PHE A 282 -3.78 -26.24 -8.02
C PHE A 282 -3.74 -26.98 -9.36
N ASP A 283 -4.41 -26.43 -10.35
CA ASP A 283 -4.48 -26.99 -11.70
C ASP A 283 -3.45 -26.33 -12.64
N ALA A 284 -2.75 -27.13 -13.44
CA ALA A 284 -1.65 -26.65 -14.27
C ALA A 284 -2.11 -25.74 -15.43
N ASN A 285 -3.22 -26.06 -16.10
CA ASN A 285 -3.82 -25.18 -17.10
C ASN A 285 -4.29 -23.88 -16.45
N SER A 286 -4.94 -23.94 -15.28
CA SER A 286 -5.35 -22.75 -14.54
C SER A 286 -4.16 -21.87 -14.16
N TYR A 287 -3.01 -22.45 -13.77
CA TYR A 287 -1.78 -21.69 -13.54
C TYR A 287 -1.31 -20.95 -14.79
N ILE A 288 -1.30 -21.63 -15.94
CA ILE A 288 -0.95 -21.01 -17.23
C ILE A 288 -1.93 -19.87 -17.57
N THR A 289 -3.23 -20.11 -17.45
CA THR A 289 -4.29 -19.12 -17.73
C THR A 289 -4.14 -17.89 -16.84
N LEU A 290 -4.03 -18.07 -15.53
CA LEU A 290 -3.96 -16.95 -14.58
C LEU A 290 -2.64 -16.18 -14.69
N SER A 291 -1.49 -16.85 -14.79
CA SER A 291 -0.21 -16.15 -14.97
C SER A 291 -0.18 -15.35 -16.27
N THR A 292 -0.79 -15.87 -17.35
CA THR A 292 -0.91 -15.14 -18.61
C THR A 292 -1.83 -13.93 -18.48
N ALA A 293 -2.94 -14.03 -17.73
CA ALA A 293 -3.84 -12.91 -17.48
C ALA A 293 -3.17 -11.79 -16.65
N VAL A 294 -2.31 -12.15 -15.70
CA VAL A 294 -1.48 -11.21 -14.92
C VAL A 294 -0.48 -10.50 -15.85
N ASP A 295 0.19 -11.23 -16.74
CA ASP A 295 1.13 -10.66 -17.71
C ASP A 295 0.47 -9.61 -18.63
N TYR A 296 -0.82 -9.76 -18.94
CA TYR A 296 -1.56 -8.83 -19.79
C TYR A 296 -2.02 -7.56 -19.06
N PHE A 297 -1.98 -7.50 -17.73
CA PHE A 297 -2.37 -6.29 -17.01
C PHE A 297 -1.32 -5.19 -17.19
N ASP A 298 -1.72 -4.10 -17.85
CA ASP A 298 -0.85 -2.96 -18.13
C ASP A 298 -1.65 -1.65 -18.07
N LEU A 299 -1.34 -0.80 -17.08
CA LEU A 299 -1.85 0.57 -16.97
C LEU A 299 -0.97 1.59 -17.71
N GLY A 300 0.22 1.21 -18.16
CA GLY A 300 1.20 2.07 -18.80
C GLY A 300 2.62 1.88 -18.26
N GLY A 301 3.62 2.14 -19.11
CA GLY A 301 5.04 2.17 -18.74
C GLY A 301 5.53 3.55 -18.31
N THR A 302 4.67 4.57 -18.39
CA THR A 302 4.97 5.94 -17.99
C THR A 302 3.86 6.51 -17.11
N ILE A 303 4.20 7.49 -16.26
CA ILE A 303 3.23 8.20 -15.41
C ILE A 303 2.07 8.77 -16.25
N ASN A 304 2.34 9.29 -17.46
CA ASN A 304 1.30 9.83 -18.34
C ASN A 304 0.32 8.77 -18.86
N GLU A 305 0.80 7.57 -19.17
CA GLU A 305 -0.07 6.45 -19.58
C GLU A 305 -0.93 5.97 -18.40
N ILE A 306 -0.33 5.84 -17.21
CA ILE A 306 -1.05 5.49 -15.97
C ILE A 306 -2.15 6.54 -15.69
N LYS A 307 -1.80 7.84 -15.78
CA LYS A 307 -2.78 8.94 -15.66
C LYS A 307 -3.93 8.80 -16.66
N ASN A 308 -3.64 8.49 -17.91
CA ASN A 308 -4.67 8.34 -18.94
C ASN A 308 -5.65 7.21 -18.63
N ASN A 309 -5.17 6.11 -18.05
CA ASN A 309 -5.98 4.97 -17.64
C ASN A 309 -6.75 5.21 -16.33
N LEU A 310 -6.23 6.04 -15.42
CA LEU A 310 -6.86 6.32 -14.13
C LEU A 310 -7.67 7.62 -14.08
N LYS A 311 -7.66 8.47 -15.11
CA LYS A 311 -8.33 9.79 -15.07
C LYS A 311 -9.82 9.75 -14.70
N LYS A 312 -10.53 8.70 -15.12
CA LYS A 312 -11.98 8.53 -14.94
C LYS A 312 -12.37 7.95 -13.57
N THR A 313 -11.39 7.52 -12.76
CA THR A 313 -11.67 6.96 -11.44
C THR A 313 -12.18 8.05 -10.49
N THR A 314 -13.05 7.69 -9.55
CA THR A 314 -13.70 8.63 -8.62
C THR A 314 -13.57 8.22 -7.16
N CYS A 315 -12.91 7.10 -6.89
CA CYS A 315 -12.75 6.52 -5.56
C CYS A 315 -11.55 7.10 -4.80
N GLU A 316 -11.54 6.88 -3.48
CA GLU A 316 -10.38 7.13 -2.61
C GLU A 316 -9.40 5.95 -2.66
N TRP A 317 -8.10 6.21 -2.49
CA TRP A 317 -7.05 5.20 -2.65
C TRP A 317 -6.20 5.05 -1.40
N LEU A 318 -5.89 3.80 -1.05
CA LEU A 318 -4.80 3.44 -0.14
C LEU A 318 -3.89 2.43 -0.84
N LEU A 319 -2.61 2.78 -0.98
CA LEU A 319 -1.60 1.90 -1.55
C LEU A 319 -0.59 1.52 -0.45
N VAL A 320 -0.26 0.25 -0.34
CA VAL A 320 0.75 -0.24 0.60
C VAL A 320 1.74 -1.14 -0.12
N SER A 321 3.02 -0.83 0.00
CA SER A 321 4.13 -1.64 -0.51
C SER A 321 5.02 -2.13 0.64
N PHE A 322 5.92 -3.06 0.34
CA PHE A 322 6.86 -3.61 1.31
C PHE A 322 8.30 -3.41 0.81
N SER A 323 9.20 -2.93 1.67
CA SER A 323 10.54 -2.46 1.28
C SER A 323 11.40 -3.52 0.59
N SER A 324 11.24 -4.78 0.96
CA SER A 324 11.96 -5.93 0.39
C SER A 324 11.22 -6.69 -0.70
N ASP A 325 10.01 -6.24 -1.10
CA ASP A 325 9.33 -6.81 -2.26
C ASP A 325 10.12 -6.49 -3.52
N TRP A 326 10.53 -7.54 -4.24
CA TRP A 326 11.29 -7.43 -5.48
C TRP A 326 10.52 -7.98 -6.68
N LEU A 327 9.34 -8.59 -6.46
CA LEU A 327 8.41 -8.98 -7.51
C LEU A 327 7.53 -7.80 -7.92
N TYR A 328 7.02 -7.06 -6.93
CA TYR A 328 6.27 -5.81 -7.07
C TYR A 328 6.97 -4.70 -6.26
N PRO A 329 8.10 -4.17 -6.75
CA PRO A 329 8.90 -3.26 -5.97
C PRO A 329 8.17 -1.96 -5.61
N PRO A 330 8.48 -1.32 -4.46
CA PRO A 330 7.82 -0.10 -3.99
C PRO A 330 7.72 1.01 -5.05
N PHE A 331 8.75 1.18 -5.89
CA PHE A 331 8.73 2.20 -6.93
C PHE A 331 7.54 2.06 -7.90
N GLN A 332 7.04 0.84 -8.15
CA GLN A 332 5.87 0.64 -9.02
C GLN A 332 4.55 1.06 -8.35
N SER A 333 4.47 0.95 -7.02
CA SER A 333 3.36 1.54 -6.26
C SER A 333 3.46 3.07 -6.26
N GLU A 334 4.67 3.61 -6.14
CA GLU A 334 4.92 5.05 -6.24
C GLU A 334 4.53 5.63 -7.61
N GLU A 335 4.76 4.92 -8.72
CA GLU A 335 4.29 5.32 -10.05
C GLU A 335 2.77 5.50 -10.12
N ILE A 336 2.00 4.63 -9.45
CA ILE A 336 0.54 4.77 -9.33
C ILE A 336 0.19 6.01 -8.48
N VAL A 337 0.85 6.17 -7.34
CA VAL A 337 0.64 7.32 -6.44
C VAL A 337 0.93 8.63 -7.16
N ASP A 338 2.03 8.72 -7.89
CA ASP A 338 2.42 9.91 -8.65
C ASP A 338 1.37 10.25 -9.72
N ALA A 339 0.86 9.24 -10.42
CA ALA A 339 -0.23 9.43 -11.38
C ALA A 339 -1.52 9.94 -10.70
N LEU A 340 -1.90 9.38 -9.56
CA LEU A 340 -3.09 9.77 -8.80
C LEU A 340 -2.96 11.19 -8.23
N VAL A 341 -1.81 11.54 -7.66
CA VAL A 341 -1.51 12.89 -7.16
C VAL A 341 -1.55 13.90 -8.30
N SER A 342 -0.93 13.59 -9.43
CA SER A 342 -0.98 14.41 -10.65
C SER A 342 -2.38 14.57 -11.24
N LEU A 343 -3.33 13.69 -10.90
CA LEU A 343 -4.74 13.78 -11.26
C LEU A 343 -5.60 14.45 -10.17
N ASP A 344 -4.97 14.94 -9.11
CA ASP A 344 -5.59 15.53 -7.92
C ASP A 344 -6.56 14.58 -7.18
N LYS A 345 -6.35 13.27 -7.30
CA LYS A 345 -7.15 12.24 -6.61
C LYS A 345 -6.79 12.17 -5.12
N SER A 346 -7.70 11.64 -4.30
CA SER A 346 -7.46 11.31 -2.88
C SER A 346 -6.65 10.01 -2.80
N VAL A 347 -5.45 10.08 -2.26
CA VAL A 347 -4.54 8.93 -2.18
C VAL A 347 -3.66 9.01 -0.92
N SER A 348 -3.65 7.91 -0.16
CA SER A 348 -2.68 7.65 0.89
C SER A 348 -1.72 6.55 0.44
N TYR A 349 -0.47 6.62 0.89
CA TYR A 349 0.55 5.63 0.55
C TYR A 349 1.50 5.39 1.71
N CYS A 350 1.85 4.13 1.96
CA CYS A 350 2.88 3.75 2.92
C CYS A 350 3.74 2.61 2.39
N SER A 351 5.07 2.77 2.44
CA SER A 351 6.00 1.67 2.22
C SER A 351 6.41 1.10 3.58
N ILE A 352 5.96 -0.11 3.90
CA ILE A 352 6.26 -0.78 5.16
C ILE A 352 7.66 -1.40 5.08
N GLU A 353 8.47 -1.14 6.09
CA GLU A 353 9.76 -1.82 6.23
C GLU A 353 9.52 -3.28 6.59
N SER A 354 9.97 -4.20 5.74
CA SER A 354 9.72 -5.62 5.92
C SER A 354 10.90 -6.43 5.36
N GLU A 355 11.23 -7.54 6.02
CA GLU A 355 12.19 -8.53 5.51
C GLU A 355 11.50 -9.70 4.81
N ALA A 356 10.16 -9.71 4.69
CA ALA A 356 9.44 -10.88 4.20
C ALA A 356 9.38 -11.00 2.67
N GLY A 357 9.57 -9.90 1.93
CA GLY A 357 9.38 -9.84 0.49
C GLY A 357 7.91 -9.65 0.09
N HIS A 358 7.52 -10.16 -1.07
CA HIS A 358 6.16 -10.04 -1.60
C HIS A 358 5.10 -10.66 -0.68
N ASP A 359 5.43 -11.78 -0.02
CA ASP A 359 4.49 -12.50 0.86
C ASP A 359 4.16 -11.75 2.15
N ALA A 360 4.77 -10.59 2.43
CA ALA A 360 4.56 -9.83 3.67
C ALA A 360 3.07 -9.59 3.99
N PHE A 361 2.24 -9.28 2.98
CA PHE A 361 0.79 -9.05 3.19
C PHE A 361 -0.01 -10.30 3.60
N LEU A 362 0.62 -11.48 3.66
CA LEU A 362 0.01 -12.75 4.05
C LEU A 362 0.52 -13.28 5.39
N LEU A 363 1.49 -12.60 6.02
CA LEU A 363 2.16 -13.11 7.22
C LEU A 363 1.65 -12.42 8.49
N GLU A 364 1.43 -13.23 9.53
CA GLU A 364 0.92 -12.78 10.83
C GLU A 364 1.85 -11.76 11.51
N ASN A 365 3.17 -11.93 11.38
CA ASN A 365 4.14 -11.03 12.00
C ASN A 365 4.29 -9.69 11.27
N GLU A 366 3.64 -9.51 10.12
CA GLU A 366 3.69 -8.29 9.31
C GLU A 366 2.35 -7.51 9.36
N VAL A 367 1.29 -8.12 9.91
CA VAL A 367 -0.11 -7.61 9.83
C VAL A 367 -0.36 -6.31 10.57
N GLU A 368 0.41 -6.04 11.62
CA GLU A 368 0.14 -4.93 12.55
C GLU A 368 0.05 -3.58 11.80
N ASP A 369 1.04 -3.27 10.99
CA ASP A 369 1.15 -1.97 10.32
C ASP A 369 0.14 -1.80 9.18
N TYR A 370 0.10 -2.73 8.21
CA TYR A 370 -0.84 -2.61 7.09
C TYR A 370 -2.29 -2.90 7.49
N GLY A 371 -2.51 -3.71 8.53
CA GLY A 371 -3.81 -3.94 9.14
C GLY A 371 -4.34 -2.68 9.82
N LEU A 372 -3.48 -1.94 10.52
CA LEU A 372 -3.87 -0.65 11.10
C LEU A 372 -4.22 0.38 10.01
N LEU A 373 -3.42 0.48 8.93
CA LEU A 373 -3.75 1.32 7.78
C LEU A 373 -5.09 0.95 7.15
N THR A 374 -5.30 -0.34 6.89
CA THR A 374 -6.53 -0.88 6.28
C THR A 374 -7.76 -0.56 7.14
N SER A 375 -7.70 -0.88 8.43
CA SER A 375 -8.83 -0.68 9.34
C SER A 375 -9.16 0.80 9.53
N SER A 376 -8.14 1.65 9.63
CA SER A 376 -8.31 3.11 9.75
C SER A 376 -8.97 3.71 8.51
N PHE A 377 -8.51 3.28 7.32
CA PHE A 377 -9.07 3.72 6.06
C PHE A 377 -10.54 3.30 5.89
N LEU A 378 -10.89 2.04 6.24
CA LEU A 378 -12.28 1.58 6.19
C LEU A 378 -13.18 2.30 7.23
N LYS A 379 -12.66 2.57 8.44
CA LYS A 379 -13.38 3.33 9.49
C LYS A 379 -13.65 4.78 9.06
N LYS A 380 -12.67 5.44 8.43
CA LYS A 380 -12.83 6.78 7.82
C LYS A 380 -14.00 6.77 6.83
N LEU A 381 -14.01 5.83 5.89
CA LEU A 381 -15.01 5.74 4.83
C LEU A 381 -16.42 5.43 5.32
N SER A 382 -16.55 4.61 6.38
CA SER A 382 -17.84 4.26 6.97
C SER A 382 -18.38 5.31 7.95
N GLY A 383 -17.64 6.41 8.18
CA GLY A 383 -18.02 7.44 9.15
C GLY A 383 -17.98 6.95 10.60
N LYS A 384 -17.33 5.81 10.87
CA LYS A 384 -17.19 5.18 12.19
C LYS A 384 -15.89 5.59 12.89
N GLU A 385 -15.32 6.76 12.57
CA GLU A 385 -14.20 7.33 13.34
C GLU A 385 -14.65 7.47 14.81
N LYS A 386 -14.19 6.55 15.68
CA LYS A 386 -14.22 6.83 17.11
C LYS A 386 -13.16 7.89 17.36
N ASN A 387 -13.52 8.94 18.09
CA ASN A 387 -12.56 9.78 18.82
C ASN A 387 -11.91 8.96 19.93
N ASP A 388 -11.28 7.83 19.59
CA ASP A 388 -10.52 7.03 20.53
C ASP A 388 -9.27 7.86 20.84
N GLN A 389 -9.28 8.50 22.02
CA GLN A 389 -8.09 9.07 22.62
C GLN A 389 -7.04 7.95 22.67
N ILE A 390 -6.05 8.03 21.78
CA ILE A 390 -4.90 7.13 21.78
C ILE A 390 -4.30 7.22 23.19
N LYS A 391 -4.35 6.11 23.95
CA LYS A 391 -3.50 5.94 25.12
C LYS A 391 -2.08 6.07 24.62
N ASN A 392 -1.43 7.17 25.00
CA ASN A 392 -0.05 7.51 24.67
C ASN A 392 0.81 6.25 24.57
N ALA A 393 1.17 5.90 23.33
CA ALA A 393 2.31 5.03 23.09
C ALA A 393 3.52 5.68 23.78
N SER A 394 4.34 4.86 24.43
CA SER A 394 5.50 5.30 25.21
C SER A 394 6.27 6.40 24.48
N PRO A 395 6.62 7.51 25.16
CA PRO A 395 7.29 8.63 24.53
C PRO A 395 8.61 8.14 23.96
N THR A 396 8.72 8.15 22.63
CA THR A 396 10.02 8.21 21.98
C THR A 396 10.77 9.38 22.59
N SER A 397 12.00 9.12 23.03
CA SER A 397 12.82 10.02 23.82
C SER A 397 13.18 11.30 23.06
N THR A 398 12.27 12.28 23.02
CA THR A 398 12.47 13.73 22.80
C THR A 398 11.09 14.39 22.70
N ASN A 399 10.34 14.49 23.81
CA ASN A 399 9.34 15.54 24.11
C ASN A 399 8.38 15.06 25.21
N ILE A 400 8.74 15.27 26.48
CA ILE A 400 7.85 15.04 27.65
C ILE A 400 7.43 16.36 28.31
N PHE A 401 7.85 17.51 27.80
CA PHE A 401 7.42 18.82 28.27
C PHE A 401 7.17 19.73 27.05
N PHE A 402 6.30 20.74 27.20
CA PHE A 402 5.66 21.58 26.16
C PHE A 402 4.35 21.02 25.58
N ASN A 403 3.25 21.34 26.28
CA ASN A 403 1.91 20.90 25.93
C ASN A 403 1.17 21.84 24.94
N ASP A 404 1.71 23.03 24.62
CA ASP A 404 1.13 23.92 23.61
C ASP A 404 2.22 24.40 22.65
N ARG A 405 2.09 24.04 21.38
CA ARG A 405 3.01 24.45 20.29
C ARG A 405 2.42 25.72 19.69
N LEU A 406 2.73 26.91 20.21
CA LEU A 406 2.19 28.17 19.67
C LEU A 406 2.40 28.30 18.16
N ASP A 407 3.51 27.77 17.66
CA ASP A 407 3.81 27.79 16.23
C ASP A 407 2.71 27.08 15.42
N LEU A 408 2.12 25.99 15.93
CA LEU A 408 0.99 25.32 15.28
C LEU A 408 -0.27 26.18 15.31
N ASP A 409 -0.56 26.86 16.42
CA ASP A 409 -1.73 27.75 16.51
C ASP A 409 -1.60 28.95 15.57
N PHE A 410 -0.40 29.53 15.47
CA PHE A 410 -0.10 30.59 14.51
C PHE A 410 -0.20 30.08 13.07
N ILE A 411 0.42 28.95 12.74
CA ILE A 411 0.30 28.35 11.40
C ILE A 411 -1.18 28.10 11.08
N CYS A 412 -1.94 27.52 12.01
CA CYS A 412 -3.37 27.32 11.84
C CYS A 412 -4.08 28.63 11.56
N SER A 413 -3.78 29.71 12.29
CA SER A 413 -4.41 31.04 12.08
C SER A 413 -4.19 31.61 10.67
N LEU A 414 -3.09 31.24 10.01
CA LEU A 414 -2.71 31.66 8.66
C LEU A 414 -3.38 30.86 7.52
N ILE A 415 -4.15 29.81 7.87
CA ILE A 415 -4.91 28.97 6.94
C ILE A 415 -6.39 29.36 6.96
N GLU A 416 -6.94 29.53 5.76
CA GLU A 416 -8.33 29.91 5.54
C GLU A 416 -9.24 28.69 5.34
N LYS A 417 -10.55 28.92 5.49
CA LYS A 417 -11.55 27.90 5.20
C LYS A 417 -11.52 27.57 3.71
N ASN A 418 -11.65 26.28 3.37
CA ASN A 418 -11.58 25.74 2.01
C ASN A 418 -10.20 25.78 1.35
N ASP A 419 -9.12 26.18 2.03
CA ASP A 419 -7.78 26.04 1.49
C ASP A 419 -7.49 24.57 1.16
N ARG A 420 -6.73 24.34 0.07
CA ARG A 420 -6.05 23.07 -0.18
C ARG A 420 -4.67 23.16 0.45
N VAL A 421 -4.40 22.34 1.45
CA VAL A 421 -3.16 22.41 2.23
C VAL A 421 -2.30 21.15 2.04
N LEU A 422 -1.02 21.38 1.78
CA LEU A 422 0.03 20.36 1.78
C LEU A 422 0.95 20.58 2.98
N ASP A 423 1.09 19.59 3.86
CA ASP A 423 1.96 19.64 5.03
C ASP A 423 3.18 18.74 4.81
N LEU A 424 4.36 19.35 4.71
CA LEU A 424 5.62 18.67 4.44
C LEU A 424 6.36 18.35 5.74
N GLY A 425 6.58 17.07 5.99
CA GLY A 425 7.10 16.59 7.27
C GLY A 425 6.00 16.65 8.33
N CYS A 426 4.82 16.10 8.02
CA CYS A 426 3.64 16.23 8.86
C CYS A 426 3.72 15.46 10.19
N GLU A 427 4.77 14.66 10.38
CA GLU A 427 5.01 13.83 11.54
C GLU A 427 3.82 12.92 11.86
N ASP A 428 3.31 12.98 13.10
CA ASP A 428 2.14 12.22 13.54
C ASP A 428 0.81 12.84 13.08
N GLY A 429 0.85 13.91 12.28
CA GLY A 429 -0.31 14.58 11.72
C GLY A 429 -1.03 15.51 12.70
N LYS A 430 -0.41 15.92 13.80
CA LYS A 430 -1.02 16.86 14.78
C LYS A 430 -1.54 18.14 14.09
N LEU A 431 -0.73 18.76 13.24
CA LEU A 431 -1.12 19.98 12.51
C LEU A 431 -2.30 19.72 11.57
N LEU A 432 -2.21 18.70 10.72
CA LEU A 432 -3.29 18.31 9.81
C LEU A 432 -4.60 18.02 10.54
N ASN A 433 -4.54 17.38 11.72
CA ASN A 433 -5.71 17.10 12.54
C ASN A 433 -6.37 18.39 13.09
N GLU A 434 -5.58 19.39 13.47
CA GLU A 434 -6.11 20.71 13.83
C GLU A 434 -6.73 21.42 12.60
N LEU A 435 -6.07 21.34 11.44
CA LEU A 435 -6.59 21.91 10.19
C LEU A 435 -7.87 21.20 9.70
N LYS A 436 -8.08 19.92 10.03
CA LYS A 436 -9.34 19.19 9.77
C LYS A 436 -10.54 19.95 10.37
N LYS A 437 -10.38 20.58 11.54
CA LYS A 437 -11.42 21.37 12.22
C LYS A 437 -11.76 22.67 11.49
N LYS A 438 -10.84 23.20 10.67
CA LYS A 438 -11.01 24.45 9.90
C LYS A 438 -11.83 24.30 8.60
N LYS A 439 -12.24 23.07 8.25
CA LYS A 439 -12.98 22.78 7.01
C LYS A 439 -12.20 23.21 5.75
N CYS A 440 -10.91 22.86 5.72
CA CYS A 440 -10.09 22.91 4.51
C CYS A 440 -10.70 22.00 3.43
N SER A 441 -10.54 22.34 2.15
CA SER A 441 -11.13 21.55 1.06
C SER A 441 -10.30 20.31 0.74
N LYS A 442 -9.00 20.37 1.01
CA LYS A 442 -8.06 19.25 0.88
C LYS A 442 -6.95 19.38 1.92
N LEU A 443 -6.57 18.27 2.53
CA LEU A 443 -5.46 18.16 3.47
C LEU A 443 -4.63 16.95 3.06
N LEU A 444 -3.33 17.14 2.82
CA LEU A 444 -2.41 16.07 2.48
C LEU A 444 -1.10 16.23 3.25
N GLY A 445 -0.64 15.15 3.87
CA GLY A 445 0.67 15.06 4.52
C GLY A 445 1.72 14.37 3.65
N ILE A 446 2.98 14.80 3.78
CA ILE A 446 4.16 14.07 3.30
C ILE A 446 5.04 13.74 4.49
N GLU A 447 5.40 12.47 4.65
CA GLU A 447 6.24 12.02 5.76
C GLU A 447 7.17 10.88 5.30
N LEU A 448 8.42 10.91 5.77
CA LEU A 448 9.43 9.92 5.40
C LEU A 448 9.34 8.66 6.26
N ASP A 449 9.02 8.82 7.55
CA ASP A 449 8.91 7.72 8.50
C ASP A 449 7.55 7.00 8.38
N SER A 450 7.58 5.74 7.94
CA SER A 450 6.38 4.92 7.74
C SER A 450 5.57 4.73 9.03
N LYS A 451 6.19 4.71 10.21
CA LYS A 451 5.45 4.62 11.49
C LYS A 451 4.63 5.87 11.76
N LYS A 452 5.18 7.05 11.45
CA LYS A 452 4.47 8.32 11.58
C LYS A 452 3.34 8.48 10.55
N VAL A 453 3.54 7.95 9.33
CA VAL A 453 2.48 7.83 8.31
C VAL A 453 1.31 6.99 8.83
N ILE A 454 1.59 5.85 9.47
CA ILE A 454 0.58 4.97 10.07
C ILE A 454 -0.17 5.69 11.21
N MET A 455 0.56 6.36 12.11
CA MET A 455 -0.04 7.15 13.20
C MET A 455 -0.99 8.23 12.68
N SER A 456 -0.58 8.96 11.64
CA SER A 456 -1.39 9.99 10.99
C SER A 456 -2.64 9.41 10.32
N SER A 457 -2.48 8.29 9.62
CA SER A 457 -3.57 7.59 8.94
C SER A 457 -4.63 7.08 9.92
N ASN A 458 -4.22 6.66 11.13
CA ASN A 458 -5.13 6.27 12.21
C ASN A 458 -5.99 7.44 12.74
N LYS A 459 -5.57 8.68 12.50
CA LYS A 459 -6.37 9.90 12.75
C LYS A 459 -7.31 10.25 11.57
N GLY A 460 -7.40 9.38 10.56
CA GLY A 460 -8.22 9.57 9.36
C GLY A 460 -7.63 10.59 8.37
N LEU A 461 -6.32 10.84 8.43
CA LEU A 461 -5.62 11.79 7.58
C LEU A 461 -5.09 11.14 6.30
N GLU A 462 -5.06 11.90 5.21
CA GLU A 462 -4.40 11.49 3.96
C GLU A 462 -2.92 11.82 4.04
N VAL A 463 -2.07 10.81 3.92
CA VAL A 463 -0.61 10.94 4.02
C VAL A 463 0.07 10.04 3.00
N ILE A 464 1.10 10.58 2.37
CA ILE A 464 1.97 9.87 1.43
C ILE A 464 3.34 9.71 2.05
N ASN A 465 3.80 8.46 2.12
CA ASN A 465 5.16 8.14 2.52
C ASN A 465 6.14 8.53 1.40
N SER A 466 6.93 9.59 1.60
CA SER A 466 7.85 10.09 0.58
C SER A 466 8.96 10.98 1.18
N ASP A 467 10.12 11.01 0.53
CA ASP A 467 11.21 11.94 0.86
C ASP A 467 10.95 13.31 0.21
N ILE A 468 10.78 14.35 1.02
CA ILE A 468 10.60 15.75 0.57
C ILE A 468 11.74 16.22 -0.35
N ASN A 469 12.95 15.65 -0.21
CA ASN A 469 14.09 16.04 -1.04
C ASN A 469 14.01 15.57 -2.50
N THR A 470 13.20 14.53 -2.79
CA THR A 470 13.09 13.92 -4.13
C THR A 470 11.66 13.80 -4.64
N GLY A 471 10.67 13.77 -3.75
CA GLY A 471 9.29 13.42 -4.08
C GLY A 471 8.38 14.57 -4.50
N LEU A 472 8.80 15.84 -4.38
CA LEU A 472 7.92 16.99 -4.68
C LEU A 472 7.58 17.18 -6.17
N ASN A 473 8.35 16.56 -7.07
CA ASN A 473 8.11 16.61 -8.51
C ASN A 473 6.77 15.96 -8.95
N ARG A 474 6.15 15.14 -8.10
CA ARG A 474 4.86 14.48 -8.38
C ARG A 474 3.66 15.42 -8.40
N PHE A 475 3.81 16.60 -7.79
CA PHE A 475 2.75 17.59 -7.64
C PHE A 475 2.72 18.55 -8.84
N ASN A 476 1.52 18.93 -9.27
CA ASN A 476 1.34 19.93 -10.32
C ASN A 476 1.59 21.35 -9.80
N ASP A 477 1.78 22.28 -10.74
CA ASP A 477 1.85 23.70 -10.44
C ASP A 477 0.52 24.21 -9.84
N ASP A 478 0.59 25.03 -8.80
CA ASP A 478 -0.57 25.61 -8.09
C ASP A 478 -1.64 24.59 -7.64
N GLN A 479 -1.22 23.34 -7.43
CA GLN A 479 -2.09 22.26 -6.97
C GLN A 479 -2.65 22.52 -5.56
N PHE A 480 -1.91 23.24 -4.72
CA PHE A 480 -2.34 23.61 -3.38
C PHE A 480 -2.43 25.11 -3.23
N ASP A 481 -3.25 25.58 -2.30
CA ASP A 481 -3.32 27.01 -1.98
C ASP A 481 -2.23 27.38 -0.98
N VAL A 482 -1.96 26.47 -0.03
CA VAL A 482 -0.89 26.64 0.97
C VAL A 482 -0.05 25.37 1.11
N THR A 483 1.27 25.51 1.06
CA THR A 483 2.21 24.46 1.50
C THR A 483 2.89 24.88 2.79
N ILE A 484 2.97 23.96 3.75
CA ILE A 484 3.56 24.20 5.07
C ILE A 484 4.84 23.36 5.17
N LEU A 485 5.93 23.97 5.62
CA LEU A 485 7.15 23.28 6.03
C LEU A 485 7.47 23.73 7.47
N SER A 486 6.96 23.00 8.44
CA SER A 486 7.08 23.37 9.85
C SER A 486 8.31 22.75 10.50
N GLN A 487 9.20 23.57 11.07
CA GLN A 487 10.39 23.18 11.83
C GLN A 487 11.29 22.12 11.16
N THR A 488 11.28 22.08 9.83
CA THR A 488 11.96 21.04 9.04
C THR A 488 13.08 21.61 8.16
N LEU A 489 13.11 22.93 7.93
CA LEU A 489 14.05 23.57 7.00
C LEU A 489 15.52 23.21 7.28
N GLN A 490 15.90 23.13 8.55
CA GLN A 490 17.25 22.83 9.01
C GLN A 490 17.72 21.40 8.71
N SER A 491 16.80 20.46 8.46
CA SER A 491 17.13 19.05 8.13
C SER A 491 17.10 18.77 6.62
N ILE A 492 16.55 19.68 5.82
CA ILE A 492 16.48 19.58 4.35
C ILE A 492 17.88 19.59 3.73
N LYS A 493 18.14 18.68 2.78
CA LYS A 493 19.44 18.56 2.10
C LYS A 493 19.64 19.69 1.09
N ASN A 494 18.62 19.95 0.26
CA ASN A 494 18.65 20.98 -0.77
C ASN A 494 17.54 22.01 -0.54
N VAL A 495 17.83 22.98 0.35
CA VAL A 495 16.88 24.02 0.75
C VAL A 495 16.37 24.83 -0.44
N GLU A 496 17.27 25.23 -1.34
CA GLU A 496 16.91 26.06 -2.49
C GLU A 496 15.89 25.37 -3.39
N LYS A 497 16.21 24.16 -3.87
CA LYS A 497 15.30 23.39 -4.72
C LYS A 497 13.97 23.09 -4.02
N THR A 498 14.01 22.80 -2.72
CA THR A 498 12.80 22.49 -1.95
C THR A 498 11.87 23.70 -1.86
N ILE A 499 12.40 24.90 -1.58
CA ILE A 499 11.59 26.13 -1.54
C ILE A 499 11.06 26.49 -2.94
N GLU A 500 11.86 26.30 -3.99
CA GLU A 500 11.40 26.49 -5.38
C GLU A 500 10.21 25.59 -5.72
N GLU A 501 10.28 24.30 -5.36
CA GLU A 501 9.19 23.35 -5.57
C GLU A 501 7.96 23.69 -4.71
N ILE A 502 8.14 24.03 -3.43
CA ILE A 502 7.05 24.48 -2.56
C ILE A 502 6.28 25.65 -3.18
N LEU A 503 7.01 26.65 -3.69
CA LEU A 503 6.44 27.81 -4.36
C LEU A 503 5.89 27.50 -5.76
N ARG A 504 6.30 26.39 -6.39
CA ARG A 504 5.70 25.85 -7.62
C ARG A 504 4.36 25.18 -7.34
N ILE A 505 4.30 24.39 -6.29
CA ILE A 505 3.14 23.59 -5.91
C ILE A 505 2.01 24.45 -5.33
N SER A 506 2.35 25.59 -4.73
CA SER A 506 1.39 26.42 -4.02
C SER A 506 1.56 27.92 -4.19
N LYS A 507 0.44 28.63 -4.08
CA LYS A 507 0.38 30.10 -4.16
C LYS A 507 1.09 30.77 -2.98
N LYS A 508 0.98 30.17 -1.80
CA LYS A 508 1.56 30.63 -0.55
C LYS A 508 2.31 29.49 0.13
N ALA A 509 3.46 29.80 0.71
CA ALA A 509 4.19 28.87 1.55
C ALA A 509 4.30 29.40 2.98
N ILE A 510 4.18 28.52 3.97
CA ILE A 510 4.43 28.83 5.38
C ILE A 510 5.64 28.01 5.81
N ILE A 511 6.77 28.68 6.05
CA ILE A 511 8.02 28.03 6.43
C ILE A 511 8.37 28.44 7.86
N SER A 512 8.52 27.46 8.75
CA SER A 512 9.04 27.70 10.10
C SER A 512 10.34 26.95 10.35
N PHE A 513 11.22 27.53 11.16
CA PHE A 513 12.50 26.93 11.52
C PHE A 513 13.06 27.48 12.84
N PRO A 514 13.89 26.69 13.55
CA PRO A 514 14.62 27.16 14.72
C PRO A 514 15.67 28.22 14.32
N ASN A 515 15.68 29.37 14.99
CA ASN A 515 16.66 30.43 14.81
C ASN A 515 17.96 30.15 15.59
N PHE A 516 19.00 29.71 14.89
CA PHE A 516 20.29 29.40 15.52
C PHE A 516 21.07 30.63 16.02
N ALA A 517 20.56 31.84 15.76
CA ALA A 517 21.09 33.06 16.32
C ALA A 517 20.41 33.47 17.64
N PHE A 518 19.58 32.62 18.23
CA PHE A 518 18.95 32.89 19.53
C PHE A 518 20.00 33.13 20.63
N LYS A 519 19.77 34.16 21.46
CA LYS A 519 20.75 34.69 22.43
C LYS A 519 21.41 33.62 23.32
N PRO A 520 20.69 32.67 23.93
CA PRO A 520 21.33 31.65 24.76
C PRO A 520 22.34 30.79 23.98
N LEU A 521 22.05 30.46 22.72
CA LEU A 521 22.97 29.70 21.86
C LEU A 521 24.25 30.50 21.54
N ARG A 522 24.10 31.79 21.24
CA ARG A 522 25.26 32.68 21.01
C ARG A 522 26.13 32.79 22.25
N GLU A 523 25.50 32.96 23.41
CA GLU A 523 26.21 33.07 24.68
C GLU A 523 26.96 31.79 25.03
N MET A 524 26.38 30.61 24.81
CA MET A 524 27.07 29.33 24.97
C MET A 524 28.30 29.23 24.07
N LEU A 525 28.16 29.50 22.77
CA LEU A 525 29.29 29.44 21.85
C LEU A 525 30.39 30.44 22.22
N TYR A 526 30.01 31.67 22.57
CA TYR A 526 30.94 32.75 22.90
C TYR A 526 31.64 32.54 24.25
N LYS A 527 30.89 32.19 25.31
CA LYS A 527 31.42 32.07 26.67
C LYS A 527 32.10 30.72 26.91
N GLU A 528 31.54 29.64 26.37
CA GLU A 528 32.01 28.27 26.65
C GLU A 528 32.89 27.68 25.54
N GLY A 529 32.87 28.25 24.33
CA GLY A 529 33.63 27.74 23.19
C GLY A 529 33.18 26.36 22.69
N LYS A 530 31.94 25.96 23.01
CA LYS A 530 31.36 24.66 22.65
C LYS A 530 30.20 24.82 21.68
N ALA A 531 29.96 23.78 20.88
CA ALA A 531 28.77 23.71 20.05
C ALA A 531 27.50 23.88 20.91
N PRO A 532 26.64 24.88 20.63
CA PRO A 532 25.47 25.16 21.44
C PRO A 532 24.50 23.99 21.49
N LYS A 533 23.89 23.79 22.67
CA LYS A 533 22.89 22.75 22.91
C LYS A 533 21.90 23.23 23.98
N LEU A 534 20.63 23.31 23.61
CA LEU A 534 19.51 23.59 24.53
C LEU A 534 18.50 22.46 24.43
N GLU A 535 17.48 22.43 25.29
CA GLU A 535 16.39 21.46 25.13
C GLU A 535 15.59 21.69 23.83
N GLY A 536 14.72 20.74 23.49
CA GLY A 536 13.88 20.82 22.28
C GLY A 536 14.67 20.71 20.97
N LEU A 537 14.39 21.60 20.00
CA LEU A 537 14.94 21.57 18.64
C LEU A 537 16.47 21.76 18.54
N TYR A 538 17.08 22.25 19.62
CA TYR A 538 18.52 22.45 19.76
C TYR A 538 19.21 21.32 20.54
N GLY A 539 18.46 20.29 20.96
CA GLY A 539 18.89 19.25 21.92
C GLY A 539 19.82 18.17 21.38
N TYR A 540 20.29 18.32 20.15
CA TYR A 540 21.11 17.33 19.50
C TYR A 540 22.59 17.54 19.80
N ASN A 541 23.33 16.44 19.93
CA ASN A 541 24.78 16.54 19.97
C ASN A 541 25.29 16.92 18.57
N TRP A 542 26.33 17.76 18.48
CA TRP A 542 26.85 18.24 17.18
C TRP A 542 27.27 17.10 16.23
N TYR A 543 27.69 15.96 16.77
CA TYR A 543 28.10 14.77 16.01
C TYR A 543 26.94 13.81 15.69
N ASN A 544 25.75 14.03 16.25
CA ASN A 544 24.56 13.21 16.02
C ASN A 544 23.32 14.11 16.05
N THR A 545 23.12 14.86 14.97
CA THR A 545 22.03 15.82 14.80
C THR A 545 21.38 15.66 13.43
N PRO A 546 20.04 15.79 13.33
CA PRO A 546 19.36 15.88 12.05
C PRO A 546 19.58 17.24 11.37
N ASN A 547 20.05 18.26 12.13
CA ASN A 547 20.26 19.61 11.64
C ASN A 547 21.48 19.64 10.71
N ARG A 548 21.24 19.85 9.41
CA ARG A 548 22.26 20.00 8.36
C ARG A 548 22.68 21.44 8.17
N ARG A 549 21.80 22.38 8.51
CA ARG A 549 21.97 23.82 8.37
C ARG A 549 21.60 24.50 9.68
N PHE A 550 22.10 25.72 9.86
CA PHE A 550 21.89 26.52 11.06
C PHE A 550 21.28 27.88 10.67
N PRO A 551 20.08 27.90 10.08
CA PRO A 551 19.49 29.13 9.56
C PRO A 551 19.26 30.15 10.68
N THR A 552 19.45 31.41 10.34
CA THR A 552 19.07 32.54 11.18
C THR A 552 17.98 33.36 10.48
N ILE A 553 17.28 34.21 11.23
CA ILE A 553 16.24 35.07 10.67
C ILE A 553 16.80 35.96 9.56
N LEU A 554 17.99 36.53 9.79
CA LEU A 554 18.63 37.44 8.84
C LEU A 554 19.13 36.70 7.59
N ASP A 555 19.74 35.52 7.74
CA ASP A 555 20.21 34.72 6.60
C ASP A 555 19.02 34.32 5.70
N PHE A 556 17.87 34.00 6.30
CA PHE A 556 16.68 33.62 5.54
C PHE A 556 16.05 34.80 4.80
N GLN A 557 16.04 35.99 5.42
CA GLN A 557 15.61 37.23 4.75
C GLN A 557 16.52 37.60 3.59
N GLU A 558 17.85 37.48 3.76
CA GLU A 558 18.83 37.68 2.69
C GLU A 558 18.63 36.68 1.56
N TYR A 559 18.43 35.40 1.88
CA TYR A 559 18.11 34.36 0.91
C TYR A 559 16.86 34.74 0.09
N CYS A 560 15.75 35.09 0.75
CA CYS A 560 14.51 35.48 0.07
C CYS A 560 14.73 36.69 -0.85
N ALA A 561 15.46 37.71 -0.40
CA ALA A 561 15.80 38.88 -1.21
C ALA A 561 16.64 38.50 -2.45
N SER A 562 17.66 37.66 -2.27
CA SER A 562 18.55 37.22 -3.36
C SER A 562 17.81 36.41 -4.43
N LYS A 563 16.80 35.63 -4.03
CA LYS A 563 15.95 34.82 -4.91
C LYS A 563 14.70 35.54 -5.39
N LYS A 564 14.51 36.80 -4.99
CA LYS A 564 13.31 37.62 -5.30
C LYS A 564 12.01 36.92 -4.86
N ILE A 565 12.04 36.26 -3.71
CA ILE A 565 10.86 35.67 -3.06
C ILE A 565 10.21 36.76 -2.20
N ILE A 566 8.89 36.92 -2.30
CA ILE A 566 8.17 37.89 -1.48
C ILE A 566 7.91 37.28 -0.11
N ILE A 567 8.39 37.94 0.95
CA ILE A 567 7.93 37.71 2.32
C ILE A 567 6.68 38.57 2.52
N LYS A 568 5.52 37.95 2.65
CA LYS A 568 4.23 38.63 2.91
C LYS A 568 4.10 39.00 4.36
N GLU A 569 4.41 38.04 5.23
CA GLU A 569 4.30 38.17 6.69
C GLU A 569 5.44 37.38 7.33
N SER A 570 5.87 37.81 8.51
CA SER A 570 6.86 37.12 9.32
C SER A 570 6.53 37.24 10.79
N PHE A 571 6.63 36.14 11.51
CA PHE A 571 6.37 36.04 12.95
C PHE A 571 7.58 35.43 13.63
N TYR A 572 7.89 35.91 14.83
CA TYR A 572 9.05 35.48 15.59
C TYR A 572 8.59 35.17 17.00
N ILE A 573 8.94 33.99 17.49
CA ILE A 573 8.41 33.45 18.75
C ILE A 573 9.59 33.15 19.68
N ASP A 574 9.41 33.40 20.97
CA ASP A 574 10.19 32.80 22.05
C ASP A 574 9.32 31.72 22.69
N SER A 575 9.58 30.47 22.34
CA SER A 575 8.73 29.35 22.75
C SER A 575 8.81 29.03 24.25
N GLU A 576 9.90 29.42 24.93
CA GLU A 576 10.02 29.28 26.39
C GLU A 576 9.11 30.28 27.13
N LYS A 577 8.92 31.47 26.56
CA LYS A 577 8.10 32.52 27.18
C LYS A 577 6.67 32.60 26.69
N ASP A 578 6.31 31.81 25.68
CA ASP A 578 4.97 31.86 25.06
C ASP A 578 4.67 33.23 24.41
N GLU A 579 5.70 33.91 23.86
CA GLU A 579 5.63 35.32 23.44
C GLU A 579 6.03 35.56 21.96
N LEU A 580 5.35 36.52 21.32
CA LEU A 580 5.75 37.08 20.03
C LEU A 580 6.80 38.17 20.20
N ILE A 581 7.92 38.04 19.49
CA ILE A 581 9.06 38.95 19.56
C ILE A 581 9.03 39.93 18.39
N LYS A 582 9.04 41.23 18.72
CA LYS A 582 9.11 42.32 17.73
C LYS A 582 10.47 43.04 17.72
N GLU A 583 11.10 43.15 18.89
CA GLU A 583 12.37 43.85 19.04
C GLU A 583 13.55 42.87 18.97
N GLU A 584 14.50 43.17 18.08
CA GLU A 584 15.69 42.33 17.81
C GLU A 584 15.35 40.82 17.66
N PRO A 585 14.41 40.44 16.77
CA PRO A 585 13.91 39.07 16.71
C PRO A 585 15.01 38.05 16.42
N ASN A 586 16.03 38.41 15.63
CA ASN A 586 17.16 37.51 15.37
C ASN A 586 17.99 37.18 16.62
N LEU A 587 17.90 38.01 17.68
CA LEU A 587 18.55 37.78 18.97
C LEU A 587 17.58 37.11 19.97
N ASN A 588 16.33 37.57 20.01
CA ASN A 588 15.40 37.30 21.10
C ASN A 588 14.34 36.21 20.77
N ALA A 589 14.22 35.78 19.51
CA ALA A 589 13.31 34.70 19.13
C ALA A 589 14.07 33.39 18.90
N ASP A 590 13.49 32.28 19.36
CA ASP A 590 14.02 30.94 19.14
C ASP A 590 13.43 30.28 17.89
N THR A 591 12.29 30.76 17.39
CA THR A 591 11.59 30.22 16.23
C THR A 591 11.16 31.35 15.31
N ALA A 592 11.32 31.15 14.01
CA ALA A 592 10.83 32.06 12.98
C ALA A 592 9.78 31.37 12.11
N ILE A 593 8.75 32.11 11.71
CA ILE A 593 7.71 31.68 10.76
C ILE A 593 7.63 32.74 9.67
N PHE A 594 7.75 32.32 8.41
CA PHE A 594 7.65 33.17 7.24
C PHE A 594 6.52 32.73 6.33
N VAL A 595 5.73 33.70 5.89
CA VAL A 595 4.74 33.52 4.82
C VAL A 595 5.34 34.03 3.52
N LEU A 596 5.54 33.12 2.57
CA LEU A 596 6.18 33.41 1.29
C LEU A 596 5.17 33.33 0.14
N SER A 597 5.43 34.11 -0.91
CA SER A 597 4.79 33.93 -2.22
C SER A 597 5.81 34.13 -3.33
N LYS A 598 5.48 33.64 -4.54
CA LYS A 598 6.15 34.08 -5.76
C LYS A 598 5.87 35.57 -6.03
N ASN A 599 6.76 36.17 -6.81
CA ASN A 599 6.57 37.49 -7.42
C ASN A 599 5.50 37.46 -8.49
#